data_AF-A0A2W5ZWX3-F1
#
_entry.id   AF-A0A2W5ZWX3-F1
#
_cell.length_a   1.000
_cell.length_b   1.000
_cell.length_c   1.000
_cell.angle_alpha   90.00
_cell.angle_beta   90.00
_cell.angle_gamma   90.00
#
_symmetry.space_group_name_H-M   'P 1'
#
loop_
_entity.id
_entity.type
_entity.pdbx_description
1 polymer ?
#
loop_
_entity_poly.entity_id
_entity_poly.type
_entity_poly.pdbx_seq_one_letter_code
_entity_poly.pdbx_strand_id
1 'polypeptide(L)'
;MTDENLPTHEAADTGHGEHAGVHLPPPSVVPIMVALSLATVLIGFVDQVRGTVGPLVWGIGLVWLIASLLAWYRGARTEFHELPESVEGH
;
A
#
# COMPACT_ATOMS: atom_id res chain seq x y z
N MET A 1 16.50 -42.34 35.74
CA MET A 1 15.38 -41.85 34.90
C MET A 1 14.57 -40.94 35.80
N THR A 2 14.87 -39.64 35.75
CA THR A 2 14.15 -38.59 36.47
C THR A 2 13.31 -37.86 35.42
N ASP A 3 12.00 -38.01 35.52
CA ASP A 3 11.04 -37.28 34.69
C ASP A 3 11.14 -35.78 34.99
N GLU A 4 11.25 -35.00 33.93
CA GLU A 4 11.24 -33.54 33.94
C GLU A 4 9.86 -33.04 34.36
N ASN A 5 9.78 -32.43 35.54
CA ASN A 5 8.63 -31.63 35.93
C ASN A 5 8.78 -30.23 35.31
N LEU A 6 8.38 -30.08 34.04
CA LEU A 6 8.22 -28.76 33.41
C LEU A 6 7.00 -28.07 34.03
N PRO A 7 7.13 -26.84 34.56
CA PRO A 7 5.96 -26.05 34.91
C PRO A 7 5.20 -25.72 33.62
N THR A 8 4.03 -26.32 33.47
CA THR A 8 2.99 -25.87 32.56
C THR A 8 2.72 -24.40 32.87
N HIS A 9 3.09 -23.52 31.96
CA HIS A 9 2.66 -22.12 31.98
C HIS A 9 1.15 -22.09 31.73
N GLU A 10 0.39 -22.32 32.78
CA GLU A 10 -1.03 -21.98 32.84
C GLU A 10 -1.18 -20.47 32.72
N ALA A 11 -2.24 -20.11 32.01
CA ALA A 11 -2.75 -18.78 31.72
C ALA A 11 -2.51 -17.75 32.84
N ALA A 12 -1.62 -16.80 32.57
CA ALA A 12 -1.65 -15.49 33.19
C ALA A 12 -2.23 -14.49 32.18
N ASP A 13 -3.55 -14.50 32.09
CA ASP A 13 -4.36 -13.37 31.64
C ASP A 13 -3.99 -12.14 32.48
N THR A 14 -3.16 -11.25 31.93
CA THR A 14 -2.82 -9.96 32.54
C THR A 14 -2.69 -8.89 31.46
N GLY A 15 -3.84 -8.35 31.05
CA GLY A 15 -4.02 -6.93 30.77
C GLY A 15 -3.00 -6.27 29.85
N HIS A 16 -2.89 -6.74 28.61
CA HIS A 16 -2.26 -5.97 27.54
C HIS A 16 -3.40 -5.38 26.72
N GLY A 17 -3.49 -4.05 26.73
CA GLY A 17 -4.47 -3.32 25.93
C GLY A 17 -4.52 -3.90 24.52
N GLU A 18 -5.73 -4.16 24.07
CA GLU A 18 -6.12 -4.67 22.76
C GLU A 18 -5.51 -3.76 21.68
N HIS A 19 -4.24 -4.00 21.34
CA HIS A 19 -3.59 -3.27 20.27
C HIS A 19 -4.25 -3.74 18.98
N ALA A 20 -5.25 -2.99 18.53
CA ALA A 20 -5.74 -3.02 17.16
C ALA A 20 -4.50 -3.13 16.26
N GLY A 21 -4.28 -4.32 15.70
CA GLY A 21 -3.02 -4.67 15.04
C GLY A 21 -2.73 -3.64 13.95
N VAL A 22 -1.50 -3.13 13.91
CA VAL A 22 -1.07 -2.24 12.83
C VAL A 22 -1.31 -2.95 11.50
N HIS A 23 -2.24 -2.43 10.69
CA HIS A 23 -2.53 -2.97 9.38
C HIS A 23 -1.37 -2.65 8.42
N LEU A 24 -0.58 -3.67 8.12
CA LEU A 24 0.51 -3.57 7.15
C LEU A 24 -0.05 -3.99 5.78
N PRO A 25 -0.14 -3.06 4.81
CA PRO A 25 -0.67 -3.41 3.51
C PRO A 25 0.23 -4.44 2.82
N PRO A 26 -0.35 -5.33 1.99
CA PRO A 26 0.42 -6.28 1.24
C PRO A 26 1.37 -5.56 0.28
N PRO A 27 2.47 -6.20 -0.13
CA PRO A 27 3.40 -5.62 -1.09
C PRO A 27 2.67 -5.20 -2.37
N SER A 28 2.87 -3.95 -2.79
CA SER A 28 2.20 -3.38 -3.96
C SER A 28 3.21 -2.74 -4.91
N VAL A 29 3.04 -3.01 -6.21
CA VAL A 29 3.82 -2.37 -7.28
C VAL A 29 3.23 -1.02 -7.71
N VAL A 30 2.06 -0.64 -7.20
CA VAL A 30 1.37 0.58 -7.62
C VAL A 30 2.16 1.86 -7.27
N PRO A 31 2.84 1.98 -6.10
CA PRO A 31 3.63 3.16 -5.77
C PRO A 31 4.74 3.45 -6.79
N ILE A 32 5.45 2.42 -7.28
CA ILE A 32 6.50 2.63 -8.29
C ILE A 32 5.90 3.03 -9.64
N MET A 33 4.73 2.51 -10.01
CA MET A 33 4.02 2.90 -11.23
C MET A 33 3.56 4.36 -11.18
N VAL A 34 3.08 4.83 -10.02
CA VAL A 34 2.76 6.24 -9.78
C VAL A 34 4.01 7.12 -9.93
N ALA A 35 5.14 6.72 -9.36
CA ALA A 35 6.38 7.48 -9.46
C ALA A 35 6.87 7.59 -10.92
N LEU A 36 6.87 6.48 -11.67
CA LEU A 36 7.31 6.46 -13.07
C LEU A 36 6.38 7.25 -13.99
N SER A 37 5.07 7.13 -13.80
CA SER A 37 4.09 7.89 -14.57
C SER A 37 4.18 9.39 -14.28
N LEU A 38 4.31 9.78 -13.01
CA LEU A 38 4.53 11.17 -12.63
C LEU A 38 5.84 11.73 -13.22
N ALA A 39 6.94 10.98 -13.15
CA ALA A 39 8.19 11.37 -13.80
C ALA A 39 8.00 11.58 -15.30
N THR A 40 7.27 10.68 -15.97
CA THR A 40 6.96 10.79 -17.41
C THR A 40 6.15 12.04 -17.74
N VAL A 41 5.15 12.39 -16.91
CA VAL A 41 4.38 13.64 -17.04
C VAL A 41 5.33 14.85 -17.02
N LEU A 42 6.24 14.89 -16.04
CA LEU A 42 7.16 16.00 -15.85
C LEU A 42 8.21 16.09 -16.96
N ILE A 43 8.72 14.95 -17.43
CA ILE A 43 9.67 14.88 -18.55
C ILE A 43 9.07 15.48 -19.83
N GLY A 44 7.76 15.34 -20.05
CA GLY A 44 7.08 15.97 -21.19
C GLY A 44 7.23 17.51 -21.25
N PHE A 45 7.55 18.15 -20.12
CA PHE A 45 7.76 19.60 -20.03
C PHE A 45 9.23 20.03 -20.12
N VAL A 46 10.18 19.09 -20.09
CA VAL A 46 11.61 19.39 -20.18
C VAL A 46 11.93 19.95 -21.57
N ASP A 47 12.61 21.09 -21.66
CA ASP A 47 12.80 21.84 -22.91
C ASP A 47 13.39 20.99 -24.06
N GLN A 48 14.34 20.10 -23.75
CA GLN A 48 14.94 19.19 -24.75
C GLN A 48 13.93 18.22 -25.37
N VAL A 49 12.88 17.85 -24.63
CA VAL A 49 11.83 16.91 -25.07
C VAL A 49 10.61 17.65 -25.59
N ARG A 50 10.31 18.81 -24.99
CA ARG A 50 9.07 19.58 -25.18
C ARG A 50 8.81 19.94 -26.64
N GLY A 51 9.84 20.35 -27.38
CA GLY A 51 9.72 20.81 -28.76
C GLY A 51 9.39 19.71 -29.78
N THR A 52 9.80 18.46 -29.52
CA THR A 52 9.69 17.37 -30.50
C THR A 52 8.51 16.45 -30.18
N VAL A 53 8.43 15.97 -28.95
CA VAL A 53 7.47 14.93 -28.52
C VAL A 53 6.81 15.24 -27.18
N GLY A 54 7.07 16.41 -26.59
CA GLY A 54 6.58 16.81 -25.28
C GLY A 54 5.10 16.57 -25.02
N PRO A 55 4.18 17.09 -25.86
CA PRO A 55 2.76 16.89 -25.68
C PRO A 55 2.34 15.42 -25.66
N LEU A 56 2.99 14.57 -26.47
CA LEU A 56 2.73 13.14 -26.53
C LEU A 56 3.25 12.42 -25.29
N VAL A 57 4.49 12.70 -24.87
CA VAL A 57 5.10 12.14 -23.64
C VAL A 57 4.28 12.54 -22.42
N TRP A 58 3.90 13.82 -22.32
CA TRP A 58 3.03 14.33 -21.28
C TRP A 58 1.67 13.61 -21.25
N GLY A 59 1.03 13.47 -22.42
CA GLY A 59 -0.27 12.82 -22.54
C GLY A 59 -0.24 11.35 -22.11
N ILE A 60 0.77 10.60 -22.56
CA ILE A 60 0.99 9.20 -22.15
C ILE A 60 1.24 9.11 -20.64
N GLY A 61 2.13 9.95 -20.11
CA GLY A 61 2.40 10.01 -18.68
C GLY A 61 1.14 10.30 -17.88
N LEU A 62 0.30 11.23 -18.34
CA LEU A 62 -0.92 11.63 -17.64
C LEU A 62 -1.96 10.51 -17.61
N VAL A 63 -2.19 9.85 -18.75
CA VAL A 63 -3.10 8.70 -18.82
C VAL A 63 -2.60 7.57 -17.94
N TRP A 64 -1.29 7.28 -17.97
CA TRP A 64 -0.68 6.26 -17.11
C TRP A 64 -0.78 6.61 -15.63
N LEU A 65 -0.60 7.87 -15.25
CA LEU A 65 -0.74 8.34 -13.87
C LEU A 65 -2.17 8.16 -13.37
N ILE A 66 -3.17 8.59 -14.16
CA ILE A 66 -4.58 8.42 -13.82
C ILE A 66 -4.89 6.93 -13.64
N ALA A 67 -4.47 6.07 -14.58
CA ALA A 67 -4.70 4.64 -14.49
C ALA A 67 -4.06 4.03 -13.22
N SER A 68 -2.84 4.45 -12.88
CA SER A 68 -2.12 3.98 -11.69
C SER A 68 -2.82 4.41 -10.40
N LEU A 69 -3.28 5.66 -10.32
CA LEU A 69 -4.04 6.17 -9.18
C LEU A 69 -5.38 5.47 -9.02
N LEU A 70 -6.09 5.21 -10.12
CA LEU A 70 -7.35 4.46 -10.10
C LEU A 70 -7.14 3.02 -9.63
N ALA A 71 -6.09 2.36 -10.11
CA ALA A 71 -5.73 1.02 -9.65
C ALA A 71 -5.40 1.03 -8.15
N TRP A 72 -4.68 2.04 -7.68
CA TRP A 72 -4.35 2.19 -6.27
C TRP A 72 -5.59 2.38 -5.41
N TYR A 73 -6.45 3.31 -5.81
CA TYR A 73 -7.71 3.62 -5.12
C TYR A 73 -8.60 2.38 -5.04
N ARG A 74 -8.76 1.66 -6.14
CA ARG A 74 -9.57 0.43 -6.18
C ARG A 74 -8.98 -0.65 -5.27
N GLY A 75 -7.67 -0.86 -5.31
CA GLY A 75 -6.98 -1.81 -4.43
C GLY A 75 -7.20 -1.47 -2.96
N ALA A 76 -6.96 -0.22 -2.58
CA ALA A 76 -7.16 0.26 -1.21
C ALA A 76 -8.62 0.12 -0.74
N ARG A 77 -9.59 0.35 -1.64
CA ARG A 77 -11.02 0.15 -1.32
C ARG A 77 -11.37 -1.31 -1.12
N THR A 78 -10.89 -2.20 -1.99
CA THR A 78 -11.11 -3.65 -1.83
C THR A 78 -10.51 -4.13 -0.51
N GLU A 79 -9.26 -3.77 -0.24
CA GLU A 79 -8.56 -4.13 1.00
C GLU A 79 -9.29 -3.60 2.25
N PHE A 80 -9.76 -2.34 2.22
CA PHE A 80 -10.56 -1.77 3.32
C PHE A 80 -11.85 -2.54 3.57
N HIS A 81 -12.53 -3.02 2.52
CA HIS A 81 -13.77 -3.79 2.65
C HIS A 81 -13.56 -5.24 3.11
N GLU A 82 -12.35 -5.77 2.98
CA GLU A 82 -11.99 -7.13 3.41
C GLU A 82 -11.56 -7.19 4.88
N LEU A 83 -11.34 -6.04 5.53
CA LEU A 83 -11.01 -5.98 6.94
C LEU A 83 -12.22 -6.38 7.81
N PRO A 84 -12.05 -7.31 8.76
CA PRO A 84 -13.12 -7.69 9.67
C PRO A 84 -13.54 -6.51 10.56
N GLU A 85 -14.84 -6.43 10.85
CA GLU A 85 -15.53 -5.34 11.59
C GLU A 85 -14.99 -5.09 13.01
N SER A 86 -14.03 -5.88 13.49
CA SER A 86 -13.37 -5.71 14.80
C SER A 86 -12.46 -4.49 14.89
N VAL A 87 -12.35 -3.68 13.83
CA VAL A 87 -11.67 -2.36 13.84
C VAL A 87 -12.69 -1.21 13.98
N GLU A 88 -14.00 -1.50 13.87
CA GLU A 88 -15.05 -0.49 13.73
C GLU A 88 -15.84 -0.21 15.03
N GLY A 89 -15.53 -0.93 16.12
CA GLY A 89 -16.08 -0.69 17.45
C GLY A 89 -14.98 -0.53 18.49
N HIS A 90 -14.97 0.64 19.16
CA HIS A 90 -14.19 1.08 20.33
C HIS A 90 -13.08 2.10 20.06
#